data_AF-A0A6G9A7F2-F1
#
_entry.id   AF-A0A6G9A7F2-F1
#
_cell.length_a   1.000
_cell.length_b   1.000
_cell.length_c   1.000
_cell.angle_alpha   90.00
_cell.angle_beta   90.00
_cell.angle_gamma   90.00
#
_symmetry.space_group_name_H-M   'P 1'
#
loop_
_entity.id
_entity.type
_entity.pdbx_description
1 polymer ?
#
loop_
_entity_poly.entity_id
_entity_poly.type
_entity_poly.pdbx_seq_one_letter_code
_entity_poly.pdbx_strand_id
1 'polypeptide(L)'
;MSRRRWIGIAVAALAVPIGFLGVVLIDSVMHQFGACRVVRQRAFASPNGSQLVVVVWKSCGATVPDSTQASIVARGRTFSPESTPTFLSVRGHLDPVVVWSSERAVRIGFISGPDQIYKRDARVGDVTISYE
;
A
#
# COMPACT_ATOMS: atom_id res chain seq x y z
N MET A 1 59.24 1.57 7.34
CA MET A 1 57.91 1.03 6.98
C MET A 1 57.54 1.59 5.59
N SER A 2 57.37 0.75 4.56
CA SER A 2 57.40 1.19 3.14
C SER A 2 56.16 1.99 2.71
N ARG A 3 56.39 3.13 2.03
CA ARG A 3 55.36 4.06 1.48
C ARG A 3 54.24 3.36 0.71
N ARG A 4 54.52 2.23 0.05
CA ARG A 4 53.53 1.42 -0.69
C ARG A 4 52.48 0.77 0.22
N ARG A 5 52.84 0.38 1.45
CA ARG A 5 51.88 -0.16 2.43
C ARG A 5 50.94 0.92 2.96
N TRP A 6 51.44 2.14 3.16
CA TRP A 6 50.61 3.28 3.60
C TRP A 6 49.61 3.73 2.53
N ILE A 7 50.01 3.73 1.26
CA ILE A 7 49.10 4.02 0.13
C ILE A 7 48.01 2.93 0.04
N GLY A 8 48.38 1.65 0.19
CA GLY A 8 47.41 0.55 0.21
C GLY A 8 46.38 0.67 1.35
N ILE A 9 46.81 1.06 2.56
CA ILE A 9 45.92 1.29 3.71
C ILE A 9 45.02 2.51 3.47
N ALA A 10 45.55 3.60 2.92
CA ALA A 10 44.76 4.80 2.61
C ALA A 10 43.68 4.53 1.54
N VAL A 11 44.02 3.77 0.50
CA VAL A 11 43.06 3.37 -0.55
C VAL A 11 41.99 2.44 0.00
N ALA A 12 42.37 1.46 0.82
CA ALA A 12 41.40 0.57 1.48
C ALA A 12 40.48 1.34 2.44
N ALA A 13 41.03 2.29 3.21
CA ALA A 13 40.27 3.12 4.14
C ALA A 13 39.28 4.06 3.44
N LEU A 14 39.55 4.47 2.19
CA LEU A 14 38.63 5.26 1.37
C LEU A 14 37.61 4.41 0.61
N ALA A 15 37.99 3.18 0.21
CA ALA A 15 37.09 2.28 -0.50
C ALA A 15 35.89 1.82 0.36
N VAL A 16 36.10 1.62 1.67
CA VAL A 16 35.05 1.21 2.61
C VAL A 16 33.91 2.24 2.73
N PRO A 17 34.14 3.53 3.02
CA PRO A 17 33.08 4.52 3.10
C PRO A 17 32.42 4.79 1.75
N ILE A 18 33.16 4.74 0.63
CA ILE A 18 32.60 4.91 -0.71
C ILE A 18 31.68 3.72 -1.06
N GLY A 19 32.12 2.49 -0.79
CA GLY A 19 31.31 1.29 -0.99
C GLY A 19 30.06 1.29 -0.11
N PHE A 20 30.20 1.66 1.16
CA PHE A 20 29.07 1.79 2.08
C PHE A 20 28.06 2.84 1.61
N LEU A 21 28.53 4.02 1.19
CA LEU A 21 27.68 5.08 0.65
C LEU A 21 26.95 4.62 -0.62
N GLY A 22 27.64 3.88 -1.50
CA GLY A 22 27.03 3.30 -2.70
C GLY A 22 25.90 2.32 -2.39
N VAL A 23 26.10 1.42 -1.41
CA VAL A 23 25.07 0.47 -0.97
C VAL A 23 23.88 1.20 -0.36
N VAL A 24 24.11 2.18 0.51
CA VAL A 24 23.04 2.99 1.12
C VAL A 24 22.23 3.77 0.07
N LEU A 25 22.90 4.33 -0.94
CA LEU A 25 22.23 5.05 -2.02
C LEU A 25 21.37 4.11 -2.88
N ILE A 26 21.90 2.93 -3.25
CA ILE A 26 21.14 1.95 -4.03
C ILE A 26 19.94 1.46 -3.24
N ASP A 27 20.10 1.13 -1.96
CA ASP A 27 19.00 0.70 -1.09
C ASP A 27 17.91 1.77 -0.95
N SER A 28 18.32 3.03 -0.73
CA SER A 28 17.39 4.15 -0.62
C SER A 28 16.63 4.42 -1.92
N VAL A 29 17.30 4.32 -3.07
CA VAL A 29 16.70 4.45 -4.40
C VAL A 29 15.74 3.29 -4.68
N MET A 30 16.13 2.06 -4.37
CA MET A 30 15.27 0.88 -4.53
C MET A 30 14.04 0.93 -3.62
N HIS A 31 14.17 1.50 -2.42
CA HIS A 31 13.03 1.77 -1.56
C HIS A 31 12.08 2.80 -2.16
N GLN A 32 12.56 3.85 -2.83
CA GLN A 32 11.68 4.83 -3.49
C GLN A 32 10.93 4.28 -4.71
N PHE A 33 11.53 3.34 -5.46
CA PHE A 33 10.91 2.73 -6.63
C PHE A 33 9.98 1.54 -6.31
N GLY A 34 9.97 1.06 -5.06
CA GLY A 34 9.12 -0.05 -4.62
C GLY A 34 8.20 0.25 -3.42
N ALA A 35 8.38 1.37 -2.71
CA ALA A 35 7.55 1.71 -1.56
C ALA A 35 6.21 2.31 -2.02
N CYS A 36 5.19 1.47 -2.07
CA CYS A 36 3.81 1.95 -2.13
C CYS A 36 3.47 2.70 -0.84
N ARG A 37 3.13 3.98 -0.95
CA ARG A 37 2.63 4.78 0.18
C ARG A 37 1.11 4.88 0.13
N VAL A 38 0.49 4.84 1.30
CA VAL A 38 -0.91 5.20 1.45
C VAL A 38 -1.02 6.72 1.53
N VAL A 39 -1.65 7.32 0.53
CA VAL A 39 -1.83 8.78 0.45
C VAL A 39 -3.12 9.23 1.12
N ARG A 40 -4.13 8.36 1.17
CA ARG A 40 -5.41 8.62 1.84
C ARG A 40 -5.99 7.34 2.40
N GLN A 41 -6.55 7.42 3.60
CA GLN A 41 -7.26 6.32 4.24
C GLN A 41 -8.61 6.83 4.76
N ARG A 42 -9.67 6.11 4.45
CA ARG A 42 -11.01 6.32 5.02
C ARG A 42 -11.51 5.01 5.61
N ALA A 43 -12.21 5.08 6.74
CA ALA A 43 -12.79 3.92 7.39
C ALA A 43 -14.29 4.12 7.60
N PHE A 44 -15.07 3.08 7.33
CA PHE A 44 -16.53 3.07 7.44
C PHE A 44 -16.93 1.91 8.36
N ALA A 45 -17.36 2.24 9.57
CA ALA A 45 -17.77 1.25 10.56
C ALA A 45 -19.10 0.58 10.15
N SER A 46 -19.23 -0.72 10.44
CA SER A 46 -20.49 -1.44 10.35
C SER A 46 -21.50 -0.88 11.37
N PRO A 47 -22.81 -1.13 11.20
CA PRO A 47 -23.84 -0.60 12.11
C PRO A 47 -23.64 -1.00 13.58
N ASN A 48 -23.17 -2.23 13.82
CA ASN A 48 -22.82 -2.72 15.16
C ASN A 48 -21.38 -2.36 15.59
N GLY A 49 -20.59 -1.73 14.72
CA GLY A 49 -19.21 -1.35 14.93
C GLY A 49 -18.24 -2.52 15.10
N SER A 50 -18.61 -3.75 14.73
CA SER A 50 -17.74 -4.94 14.82
C SER A 50 -16.76 -5.07 13.66
N GLN A 51 -17.03 -4.42 12.53
CA GLN A 51 -16.21 -4.45 11.32
C GLN A 51 -16.06 -3.04 10.75
N LEU A 52 -15.01 -2.83 9.97
CA LEU A 52 -14.74 -1.58 9.28
C LEU A 52 -14.35 -1.89 7.84
N VAL A 53 -14.97 -1.19 6.89
CA VAL A 53 -14.44 -1.11 5.52
C VAL A 53 -13.39 0.00 5.52
N VAL A 54 -12.15 -0.35 5.20
CA VAL A 54 -11.05 0.60 5.04
C VAL A 54 -10.76 0.75 3.57
N VAL A 55 -10.90 1.99 3.08
CA VAL A 55 -10.55 2.38 1.72
C VAL A 55 -9.22 3.12 1.79
N VAL A 56 -8.27 2.70 0.96
CA VAL A 56 -6.97 3.34 0.82
C VAL A 56 -6.66 3.72 -0.61
N TRP A 57 -5.92 4.80 -0.75
CA TRP A 57 -5.26 5.19 -1.98
C TRP A 57 -3.79 4.84 -1.88
N LYS A 58 -3.31 3.97 -2.78
CA LYS A 58 -1.90 3.58 -2.87
C LYS A 58 -1.27 4.26 -4.08
N SER A 59 -0.17 4.94 -3.82
CA SER A 59 0.70 5.50 -4.84
C SER A 59 2.07 4.84 -4.73
N CYS A 60 2.57 4.29 -5.84
CA CYS A 60 3.75 3.43 -5.85
C CYS A 60 4.88 3.97 -6.74
N GLY A 61 4.96 5.30 -6.90
CA GLY A 61 6.01 5.98 -7.66
C GLY A 61 5.70 6.13 -9.16
N ALA A 62 6.69 6.56 -9.94
CA ALA A 62 6.47 7.06 -11.31
C ALA A 62 6.08 5.97 -12.34
N THR A 63 6.45 4.71 -12.10
CA THR A 63 6.25 3.61 -13.05
C THR A 63 5.02 2.76 -12.74
N VAL A 64 4.45 2.88 -11.54
CA VAL A 64 3.30 2.08 -11.10
C VAL A 64 2.09 3.00 -10.96
N PRO A 65 1.01 2.73 -11.72
CA PRO A 65 -0.18 3.56 -11.63
C PRO A 65 -0.79 3.50 -10.24
N ASP A 66 -1.32 4.64 -9.79
CA ASP A 66 -2.03 4.74 -8.53
C ASP A 66 -3.22 3.77 -8.50
N SER A 67 -3.60 3.34 -7.30
CA SER A 67 -4.75 2.45 -7.12
C SER A 67 -5.57 2.81 -5.89
N THR A 68 -6.87 2.59 -6.00
CA THR A 68 -7.82 2.66 -4.88
C THR A 68 -8.17 1.24 -4.48
N GLN A 69 -8.02 0.93 -3.19
CA GLN A 69 -8.24 -0.41 -2.66
C GLN A 69 -9.19 -0.35 -1.48
N ALA A 70 -10.05 -1.36 -1.35
CA ALA A 70 -10.92 -1.51 -0.19
C ALA A 70 -10.68 -2.87 0.48
N SER A 71 -10.64 -2.85 1.80
CA SER A 71 -10.44 -4.02 2.66
C SER A 71 -11.49 -4.00 3.78
N ILE A 72 -11.83 -5.18 4.31
CA ILE A 72 -12.64 -5.27 5.55
C ILE A 72 -11.72 -5.72 6.67
N VAL A 73 -11.77 -5.00 7.78
CA VAL A 73 -11.05 -5.35 9.01
C VAL A 73 -12.03 -5.51 10.16
N ALA A 74 -11.77 -6.48 11.04
CA ALA A 74 -12.50 -6.59 12.29
C ALA A 74 -12.10 -5.46 13.24
N ARG A 75 -13.02 -5.02 14.09
CA ARG A 75 -12.76 -4.02 15.13
C ARG A 75 -11.60 -4.47 16.01
N GLY A 76 -10.67 -3.55 16.30
CA GLY A 76 -9.50 -3.82 17.13
C GLY A 76 -8.34 -4.49 16.39
N ARG A 77 -8.49 -4.83 15.10
CA ARG A 77 -7.36 -5.25 14.26
C ARG A 77 -6.72 -4.02 13.61
N THR A 78 -5.40 -3.97 13.65
CA THR A 78 -4.64 -2.94 12.92
C THR A 78 -4.70 -3.24 11.43
N PHE A 79 -5.14 -2.25 10.66
CA PHE A 79 -5.08 -2.31 9.21
C PHE A 79 -3.62 -2.11 8.73
N SER A 80 -3.18 -2.97 7.80
CA SER A 80 -1.92 -2.80 7.07
C SER A 80 -2.17 -3.03 5.57
N PRO A 81 -1.80 -2.09 4.69
CA PRO A 81 -2.02 -2.19 3.25
C PRO A 81 -1.27 -3.34 2.55
N GLU A 82 -0.30 -3.94 3.21
CA GLU A 82 0.56 -5.02 2.69
C GLU A 82 0.06 -6.39 3.14
N SER A 83 -0.53 -6.47 4.33
CA SER A 83 -0.93 -7.74 4.96
C SER A 83 -2.45 -7.93 5.04
N THR A 84 -3.22 -6.85 4.93
CA THR A 84 -4.69 -6.94 4.97
C THR A 84 -5.21 -7.32 3.59
N PRO A 85 -6.01 -8.39 3.47
CA PRO A 85 -6.59 -8.78 2.20
C PRO A 85 -7.56 -7.70 1.70
N THR A 86 -7.33 -7.24 0.47
CA THR A 86 -8.23 -6.32 -0.23
C THR A 86 -9.29 -7.11 -0.97
N PHE A 87 -10.53 -6.63 -0.95
CA PHE A 87 -11.64 -7.22 -1.72
C PHE A 87 -11.93 -6.46 -3.01
N LEU A 88 -11.50 -5.20 -3.07
CA LEU A 88 -11.61 -4.33 -4.24
C LEU A 88 -10.26 -3.68 -4.49
N SER A 89 -9.83 -3.65 -5.75
CA SER A 89 -8.67 -2.90 -6.22
C SER A 89 -8.96 -2.37 -7.61
N VAL A 90 -8.87 -1.05 -7.77
CA VAL A 90 -9.14 -0.35 -9.03
C VAL A 90 -8.03 0.64 -9.33
N ARG A 91 -7.86 0.95 -10.61
CA ARG A 91 -6.88 1.94 -11.06
C ARG A 91 -7.34 3.36 -10.71
N GLY A 92 -6.38 4.19 -10.29
CA GLY A 92 -6.56 5.61 -10.04
C GLY A 92 -6.98 5.95 -8.60
N HIS A 93 -7.10 7.25 -8.37
CA HIS A 93 -7.56 7.86 -7.12
C HIS A 93 -9.06 8.11 -7.22
N LEU A 94 -9.86 7.12 -6.84
CA LEU A 94 -11.30 7.22 -6.86
C LEU A 94 -11.82 7.42 -5.43
N ASP A 95 -12.86 8.24 -5.30
CA ASP A 95 -13.60 8.40 -4.05
C ASP A 95 -14.83 7.47 -4.08
N PRO A 96 -14.73 6.24 -3.51
CA PRO A 96 -15.89 5.36 -3.43
C PRO A 96 -16.89 5.86 -2.38
N VAL A 97 -18.16 5.64 -2.68
CA VAL A 97 -19.25 5.75 -1.72
C VAL A 97 -19.46 4.36 -1.12
N VAL A 98 -19.24 4.23 0.18
CA VAL A 98 -19.38 2.96 0.92
C VAL A 98 -20.54 3.09 1.89
N VAL A 99 -21.49 2.15 1.80
CA VAL A 99 -22.65 2.09 2.68
C VAL A 99 -22.82 0.66 3.19
N TRP A 100 -22.93 0.52 4.51
CA TRP A 100 -23.36 -0.74 5.10
C TRP A 100 -24.89 -0.84 5.00
N SER A 101 -25.37 -1.84 4.26
CA SER A 101 -26.81 -2.14 4.14
C SER A 101 -27.30 -3.05 5.27
N SER A 102 -26.42 -3.85 5.86
CA SER A 102 -26.64 -4.61 7.09
C SER A 102 -25.29 -4.87 7.77
N GLU A 103 -25.27 -5.59 8.89
CA GLU A 103 -24.02 -6.02 9.53
C GLU A 103 -23.16 -6.94 8.66
N ARG A 104 -23.74 -7.57 7.64
CA ARG A 104 -23.09 -8.55 6.76
C ARG A 104 -23.24 -8.21 5.27
N ALA A 105 -23.58 -6.98 4.95
CA ALA A 105 -23.75 -6.56 3.57
C ALA A 105 -23.27 -5.12 3.35
N VAL A 106 -22.30 -4.97 2.45
CA VAL A 106 -21.72 -3.68 2.06
C VAL A 106 -22.11 -3.39 0.62
N ARG A 107 -22.53 -2.15 0.37
CA ARG A 107 -22.68 -1.57 -0.95
C ARG A 107 -21.52 -0.60 -1.18
N ILE A 108 -20.87 -0.74 -2.32
CA ILE A 108 -19.76 0.13 -2.72
C ILE A 108 -19.94 0.56 -4.17
N GLY A 109 -19.94 1.85 -4.40
CA GLY A 109 -20.04 2.45 -5.72
C GLY A 109 -19.00 3.55 -5.92
N PHE A 110 -18.86 4.00 -7.16
CA PHE A 110 -17.99 5.12 -7.51
C PHE A 110 -18.81 6.19 -8.24
N ILE A 111 -18.56 7.46 -7.94
CA ILE A 111 -19.24 8.58 -8.62
C ILE A 111 -18.86 8.61 -10.11
N SER A 112 -17.58 8.38 -10.38
CA SER A 112 -17.05 8.14 -11.72
C SER A 112 -16.52 6.71 -11.74
N GLY A 113 -17.07 5.88 -12.61
CA GLY A 113 -16.71 4.47 -12.69
C GLY A 113 -15.19 4.29 -12.92
N PRO A 114 -14.60 3.18 -12.45
CA PRO A 114 -13.18 2.93 -12.62
C PRO A 114 -12.84 2.60 -14.08
N ASP A 115 -11.77 3.21 -14.60
CA ASP A 115 -11.22 2.87 -15.92
C ASP A 115 -10.77 1.41 -16.01
N GLN A 116 -10.26 0.88 -14.89
CA GLN A 116 -9.76 -0.49 -14.81
C GLN A 116 -9.95 -1.06 -13.42
N ILE A 117 -10.43 -2.29 -13.35
CA ILE A 117 -10.66 -3.04 -12.12
C ILE A 117 -9.64 -4.18 -12.08
N TYR A 118 -8.76 -4.17 -11.08
CA TYR A 118 -7.76 -5.22 -10.87
C TYR A 118 -8.31 -6.37 -10.03
N LYS A 119 -9.18 -6.06 -9.07
CA LYS A 119 -9.79 -7.06 -8.18
C LYS A 119 -11.18 -6.63 -7.76
N ARG A 120 -12.12 -7.58 -7.72
CA ARG A 120 -13.51 -7.38 -7.29
C ARG A 120 -14.09 -8.67 -6.73
N ASP A 121 -14.09 -8.82 -5.42
CA ASP A 121 -14.65 -9.99 -4.73
C ASP A 121 -16.12 -9.75 -4.40
N ALA A 122 -16.99 -10.74 -4.62
CA ALA A 122 -18.40 -10.66 -4.24
C ALA A 122 -18.65 -10.86 -2.74
N ARG A 123 -17.66 -11.38 -2.01
CA ARG A 123 -17.78 -11.74 -0.59
C ARG A 123 -16.43 -11.68 0.13
N VAL A 124 -16.45 -11.29 1.40
CA VAL A 124 -15.29 -11.30 2.30
C VAL A 124 -15.70 -11.95 3.62
N GLY A 125 -15.28 -13.20 3.83
CA GLY A 125 -15.79 -14.01 4.94
C GLY A 125 -17.32 -14.12 4.89
N ASP A 126 -17.99 -13.58 5.90
CA ASP A 126 -19.47 -13.56 5.99
C ASP A 126 -20.12 -12.30 5.42
N VAL A 127 -19.34 -11.32 4.95
CA VAL A 127 -19.85 -10.06 4.41
C VAL A 127 -20.03 -10.18 2.90
N THR A 128 -21.25 -9.91 2.42
CA THR A 128 -21.57 -9.84 0.98
C THR A 128 -21.27 -8.43 0.46
N ILE A 129 -20.65 -8.35 -0.72
CA ILE A 129 -20.28 -7.08 -1.35
C ILE A 129 -21.11 -6.87 -2.62
N SER A 130 -21.88 -5.79 -2.64
CA SER A 130 -22.65 -5.36 -3.80
C SER A 130 -21.98 -4.13 -4.43
N TYR A 131 -21.82 -4.17 -5.74
CA TYR A 131 -21.21 -3.09 -6.52
C TYR A 131 -22.27 -2.33 -7.29
N GLU A 132 -22.17 -0.99 -7.29
CA GLU A 132 -22.99 -0.07 -8.09
C GLU A 132 -22.19 0.51 -9.25
#